data_AF-A0A398BJS0-F1
#
_entry.id   AF-A0A398BJS0-F1
#
_cell.length_a   1.000
_cell.length_b   1.000
_cell.length_c   1.000
_cell.angle_alpha   90.00
_cell.angle_beta   90.00
_cell.angle_gamma   90.00
#
_symmetry.space_group_name_H-M   'P 1'
#
loop_
_entity.id
_entity.type
_entity.pdbx_description
1 polymer ?
#
loop_
_entity_poly.entity_id
_entity_poly.type
_entity_poly.pdbx_seq_one_letter_code
_entity_poly.pdbx_strand_id
1 'polypeptide(L)'
;MDSISFSPVSPAIKPFDSKSISNSNTPFEAQKSFSSVLKQQIEKINETQLQSDQLTEKLASGADVDLHQVMIASQKAGITLQASLEVRNKVVEAYQEMMRMQV
;
A
#
# COMPACT_ATOMS: atom_id res chain seq x y z
N MET A 1 -36.96 58.45 -29.51
CA MET A 1 -36.96 57.07 -30.05
C MET A 1 -35.56 56.54 -29.83
N ASP A 2 -35.32 56.02 -28.63
CA ASP A 2 -33.99 55.62 -28.18
C ASP A 2 -33.61 54.26 -28.78
N SER A 3 -32.51 54.25 -29.55
CA SER A 3 -31.97 53.05 -30.18
C SER A 3 -31.30 52.16 -29.14
N ILE A 4 -31.86 50.99 -28.89
CA ILE A 4 -31.29 49.97 -28.02
C ILE A 4 -30.10 49.34 -28.75
N SER A 5 -28.89 49.57 -28.23
CA SER A 5 -27.65 48.93 -28.68
C SER A 5 -27.42 47.65 -27.89
N PHE A 6 -27.21 46.53 -28.58
CA PHE A 6 -26.82 45.26 -27.98
C PHE A 6 -25.33 45.01 -28.25
N SER A 7 -24.53 44.92 -27.19
CA SER A 7 -23.14 44.43 -27.29
C SER A 7 -23.12 42.90 -27.16
N PRO A 8 -22.35 42.19 -27.99
CA PRO A 8 -22.26 40.74 -27.88
C PRO A 8 -21.45 40.34 -26.64
N VAL A 9 -22.00 39.41 -25.85
CA VAL A 9 -21.27 38.76 -24.75
C VAL A 9 -20.33 37.71 -25.32
N SER A 10 -19.03 37.89 -25.11
CA SER A 10 -18.03 36.87 -25.46
C SER A 10 -18.11 35.71 -24.46
N PRO A 11 -18.23 34.45 -24.90
CA PRO A 11 -18.07 33.30 -24.01
C PRO A 11 -16.59 33.18 -23.66
N ALA A 12 -16.21 33.58 -22.45
CA ALA A 12 -14.88 33.35 -21.92
C ALA A 12 -14.74 31.88 -21.50
N ILE A 13 -14.54 30.98 -22.47
CA ILE A 13 -14.09 29.61 -22.18
C ILE A 13 -12.59 29.72 -21.94
N LYS A 14 -12.19 29.70 -20.66
CA LYS A 14 -10.79 29.50 -20.29
C LYS A 14 -10.41 28.08 -20.75
N PRO A 15 -9.34 27.89 -21.53
CA PRO A 15 -8.86 26.54 -21.84
C PRO A 15 -8.59 25.84 -20.51
N PHE A 16 -9.09 24.60 -20.42
CA PHE A 16 -8.79 23.73 -19.30
C PHE A 16 -7.26 23.60 -19.23
N ASP A 17 -6.67 24.25 -18.23
CA ASP A 17 -5.24 24.18 -17.97
C ASP A 17 -4.99 22.75 -17.50
N SER A 18 -4.69 21.87 -18.46
CA SER A 18 -4.16 20.54 -18.19
C SER A 18 -2.73 20.73 -17.69
N LYS A 19 -2.58 21.36 -16.52
CA LYS A 19 -1.41 21.15 -15.70
C LYS A 19 -1.53 19.72 -15.22
N SER A 20 -1.06 18.86 -16.12
CA SER A 20 -0.72 17.48 -15.97
C SER A 20 -0.47 17.19 -14.50
N ILE A 21 -1.26 16.28 -13.96
CA ILE A 21 -0.86 15.48 -12.82
C ILE A 21 0.35 14.68 -13.32
N SER A 22 1.50 15.35 -13.45
CA SER A 22 2.79 14.73 -13.63
C SER A 22 3.17 14.18 -12.26
N ASN A 23 2.48 13.11 -11.85
CA ASN A 23 3.07 12.13 -10.97
C ASN A 23 4.07 11.34 -11.83
N SER A 24 5.14 12.01 -12.25
CA SER A 24 6.32 11.35 -12.81
C SER A 24 7.07 10.72 -11.64
N ASN A 25 6.45 9.76 -10.95
CA ASN A 25 7.21 8.82 -10.15
C ASN A 25 8.10 8.12 -11.16
N THR A 26 9.36 8.51 -11.18
CA THR A 26 10.34 7.80 -12.02
C THR A 26 10.32 6.33 -11.58
N PRO A 27 10.66 5.37 -12.46
CA PRO A 27 10.75 3.96 -12.07
C PRO A 27 11.60 3.76 -10.80
N PHE A 28 12.62 4.60 -10.60
CA PHE A 28 13.45 4.66 -9.40
C PHE A 28 12.70 5.10 -8.14
N GLU A 29 11.86 6.13 -8.23
CA GLU A 29 11.07 6.63 -7.10
C GLU A 29 9.96 5.65 -6.71
N ALA A 30 9.32 5.01 -7.69
CA ALA A 30 8.38 3.92 -7.49
C ALA A 30 9.04 2.70 -6.82
N GLN A 31 10.25 2.31 -7.26
CA GLN A 31 11.03 1.25 -6.63
C GLN A 31 11.37 1.56 -5.17
N LYS A 32 11.76 2.80 -4.87
CA LYS A 32 12.07 3.23 -3.50
C LYS A 32 10.83 3.19 -2.59
N SER A 33 9.69 3.69 -3.07
CA SER A 33 8.43 3.63 -2.34
C SER A 33 7.99 2.18 -2.09
N PHE A 34 8.07 1.33 -3.12
CA PHE A 34 7.74 -0.09 -3.00
C PHE A 34 8.65 -0.81 -2.00
N SER A 35 9.96 -0.57 -2.05
CA SER A 35 10.92 -1.15 -1.10
C SER A 35 10.62 -0.74 0.34
N SER A 36 10.25 0.53 0.57
CA SER A 36 9.82 1.02 1.88
C SER A 36 8.57 0.30 2.39
N VAL A 37 7.54 0.21 1.55
CA VAL A 37 6.29 -0.48 1.91
C VAL A 37 6.56 -1.96 2.19
N LEU A 38 7.30 -2.64 1.32
CA LEU A 38 7.65 -4.05 1.52
C LEU A 38 8.39 -4.27 2.84
N LYS A 39 9.34 -3.40 3.18
CA LYS A 39 10.07 -3.46 4.45
C LYS A 39 9.12 -3.32 5.64
N GLN A 40 8.24 -2.32 5.62
CA GLN A 40 7.25 -2.11 6.68
C GLN A 40 6.31 -3.32 6.84
N GLN A 41 5.94 -3.95 5.73
CA GLN A 41 5.08 -5.14 5.79
C GLN A 41 5.82 -6.35 6.36
N ILE A 42 7.10 -6.55 6.03
CA ILE A 42 7.95 -7.59 6.65
C ILE A 42 8.05 -7.38 8.16
N GLU A 43 8.28 -6.14 8.61
CA GLU A 43 8.29 -5.80 10.04
C GLU A 43 6.94 -6.13 10.70
N LYS A 44 5.83 -5.79 10.05
CA LYS A 44 4.48 -6.09 10.54
C LYS A 44 4.15 -7.58 10.63
N ILE A 45 4.65 -8.38 9.70
CA ILE A 45 4.53 -9.85 9.75
C ILE A 45 5.26 -10.39 10.98
N ASN A 46 6.48 -9.91 11.23
CA ASN A 46 7.26 -10.28 12.40
C ASN A 46 6.56 -9.87 13.71
N GLU A 47 5.99 -8.67 13.78
CA GLU A 47 5.19 -8.22 14.92
C GLU A 47 3.98 -9.13 15.17
N THR A 48 3.29 -9.55 14.11
CA THR A 48 2.12 -10.42 14.23
C THR A 48 2.51 -11.81 14.76
N GLN A 49 3.66 -12.33 14.33
CA GLN A 49 4.21 -13.59 14.86
C GLN A 49 4.59 -13.46 16.34
N LEU A 50 5.37 -12.43 16.69
CA LEU A 50 5.78 -12.18 18.06
C LEU A 50 4.58 -11.99 19.00
N GLN A 51 3.54 -11.31 18.53
CA GLN A 51 2.30 -11.14 19.29
C GLN A 51 1.62 -12.50 19.58
N SER A 52 1.55 -13.39 18.58
CA SER A 52 1.03 -14.75 18.76
C SER A 52 1.85 -15.52 19.80
N ASP A 53 3.17 -15.44 19.71
CA ASP A 53 4.09 -16.15 20.61
C ASP A 53 3.95 -15.63 22.05
N GLN A 54 3.89 -14.31 22.24
CA GLN A 54 3.66 -13.69 23.55
C GLN A 54 2.31 -14.08 24.17
N LEU A 55 1.24 -14.12 23.36
CA LEU A 55 -0.07 -14.54 23.84
C LEU A 55 -0.09 -16.02 24.24
N THR A 56 0.63 -16.85 23.48
CA THR A 56 0.81 -18.28 23.79
C THR A 56 1.58 -18.46 25.09
N GLU A 57 2.67 -17.72 25.28
CA GLU A 57 3.48 -17.76 26.50
C GLU A 57 2.69 -17.28 27.72
N LYS A 58 1.94 -16.18 27.59
CA LYS A 58 1.07 -15.67 28.65
C LYS A 58 0.02 -16.70 29.06
N LEU A 59 -0.64 -17.33 28.10
CA LEU A 59 -1.60 -18.39 28.37
C LEU A 59 -0.94 -19.59 29.07
N ALA A 60 0.23 -20.03 28.59
CA ALA A 60 0.98 -21.13 29.20
C ALA A 60 1.46 -20.80 30.64
N SER A 61 1.75 -19.54 30.91
CA SER A 61 2.12 -19.05 32.25
C SER A 61 0.93 -18.90 33.21
N GLY A 62 -0.30 -19.11 32.75
CA GLY A 62 -1.52 -18.95 33.54
C GLY A 62 -1.96 -17.50 33.73
N ALA A 63 -1.47 -16.57 32.92
CA ALA A 63 -1.93 -15.19 32.93
C ALA A 63 -3.38 -15.09 32.40
N ASP A 64 -4.07 -14.01 32.75
CA ASP A 64 -5.44 -13.73 32.31
C ASP A 64 -5.47 -13.35 30.81
N VAL A 65 -5.39 -14.37 29.96
CA VAL A 65 -5.47 -14.25 28.50
C VAL A 65 -6.48 -15.29 28.00
N ASP A 66 -7.47 -14.84 27.24
CA ASP A 66 -8.46 -15.73 26.65
C ASP A 66 -7.82 -16.67 25.63
N LEU A 67 -8.10 -17.97 25.76
CA LEU A 67 -7.70 -18.99 24.79
C LEU A 67 -8.12 -18.62 23.35
N HIS A 68 -9.30 -18.04 23.18
CA HIS A 68 -9.79 -17.60 21.86
C HIS A 68 -8.90 -16.53 21.22
N GLN A 69 -8.36 -15.59 22.01
CA GLN A 69 -7.46 -14.56 21.50
C GLN A 69 -6.14 -15.16 21.04
N VAL A 70 -5.58 -16.11 21.79
CA VAL A 70 -4.37 -16.85 21.40
C VAL A 70 -4.61 -17.58 20.07
N MET A 71 -5.71 -18.34 19.96
CA MET A 71 -6.04 -19.08 18.74
C MET A 71 -6.20 -18.16 17.53
N ILE A 72 -6.89 -17.03 17.69
CA ILE A 72 -7.06 -16.04 16.60
C ILE A 72 -5.71 -15.44 16.21
N ALA A 73 -4.88 -15.07 17.19
CA ALA A 73 -3.56 -14.51 16.93
C ALA A 73 -2.66 -15.50 16.18
N SER A 74 -2.65 -16.78 16.59
CA SER A 74 -1.88 -17.83 15.93
C SER A 74 -2.37 -18.13 14.51
N GLN A 75 -3.68 -18.20 14.29
CA GLN A 75 -4.25 -18.37 12.95
C GLN A 75 -3.92 -17.18 12.05
N LYS A 76 -4.04 -15.96 12.58
CA LYS A 76 -3.70 -14.73 11.86
C LYS A 76 -2.22 -14.71 11.49
N ALA A 77 -1.31 -15.04 12.41
CA ALA A 77 0.12 -15.12 12.15
C ALA A 77 0.43 -16.15 11.04
N GLY A 78 -0.17 -17.35 11.13
CA GLY A 78 0.01 -18.41 10.13
C GLY A 78 -0.46 -18.01 8.73
N ILE A 79 -1.69 -17.50 8.60
CA ILE A 79 -2.24 -17.05 7.31
C ILE A 79 -1.42 -15.88 6.75
N THR A 80 -1.02 -14.94 7.61
CA THR A 80 -0.19 -13.79 7.23
C THR A 80 1.16 -14.26 6.68
N LEU A 81 1.81 -15.21 7.34
CA LEU A 81 3.09 -15.77 6.87
C LEU A 81 2.93 -16.48 5.52
N GLN A 82 1.88 -17.29 5.35
CA GLN A 82 1.60 -17.96 4.08
C GLN A 82 1.40 -16.95 2.94
N ALA A 83 0.57 -15.93 3.15
CA ALA A 83 0.37 -14.87 2.18
C ALA A 83 1.68 -14.14 1.84
N SER A 84 2.56 -13.97 2.84
CA SER A 84 3.85 -13.31 2.66
C SER A 84 4.82 -14.10 1.78
N LEU A 85 4.76 -15.44 1.84
CA LEU A 85 5.55 -16.30 0.95
C LEU A 85 5.11 -16.14 -0.51
N GLU A 86 3.81 -16.05 -0.76
CA GLU A 86 3.28 -15.79 -2.10
C GLU A 86 3.71 -14.41 -2.61
N VAL A 87 3.61 -13.38 -1.77
CA VAL A 87 4.05 -12.03 -2.11
C VAL A 87 5.56 -12.00 -2.37
N ARG A 88 6.38 -12.70 -1.58
CA ARG A 88 7.84 -12.79 -1.78
C ARG A 88 8.16 -13.31 -3.18
N ASN A 89 7.49 -14.36 -3.63
CA ASN A 89 7.71 -14.91 -4.98
C ASN A 89 7.38 -13.87 -6.05
N LYS A 90 6.24 -13.18 -5.91
CA LYS A 90 5.81 -12.12 -6.85
C LYS A 90 6.73 -10.91 -6.86
N VAL A 91 7.30 -10.53 -5.72
CA VAL A 91 8.27 -9.43 -5.61
C VAL A 91 9.54 -9.76 -6.40
N VAL A 92 10.04 -11.00 -6.29
CA VAL A 92 11.25 -11.44 -7.02
C VAL A 92 10.99 -11.43 -8.52
N GLU A 93 9.82 -11.92 -8.96
CA GLU A 93 9.39 -11.86 -10.36
C GLU A 93 9.33 -10.40 -10.87
N ALA A 94 8.69 -9.51 -10.11
CA ALA A 94 8.57 -8.10 -10.48
C ALA A 94 9.93 -7.38 -10.59
N TYR A 95 10.87 -7.70 -9.69
CA TYR A 95 12.24 -7.19 -9.76
C TYR A 95 12.96 -7.66 -11.03
N GLN A 96 12.83 -8.95 -11.36
CA GLN A 96 13.42 -9.52 -12.58
C GLN A 96 12.83 -8.88 -13.85
N GLU A 97 11.51 -8.66 -13.89
CA GLU A 97 10.85 -8.04 -15.04
C GLU A 97 11.27 -6.58 -15.25
N MET A 98 11.38 -5.80 -14.17
CA MET A 98 11.90 -4.41 -14.25
C MET A 98 13.30 -4.35 -14.87
N MET A 99 14.17 -5.32 -14.60
CA MET A 99 15.50 -5.39 -15.23
C MET A 99 15.44 -5.76 -16.72
N ARG A 100 14.44 -6.55 -17.14
CA ARG A 100 14.26 -6.93 -18.55
C ARG A 100 13.71 -5.81 -19.42
N MET A 101 13.00 -4.83 -18.84
CA MET A 101 12.48 -3.69 -19.59
C MET A 101 13.52 -2.60 -19.92
N GLN A 102 14.69 -2.60 -19.25
CA GLN A 102 15.71 -1.55 -19.39
C GLN A 102 16.87 -1.91 -20.33
N VAL A 103 16.84 -3.08 -20.98
CA VAL A 103 17.80 -3.48 -22.02
C VAL A 103 17.29 -3.22 -23.43
#